data_AF-A0A8B6HEP6-F1
#
_entry.id   AF-A0A8B6HEP6-F1
#
_cell.length_a   1.000
_cell.length_b   1.000
_cell.length_c   1.000
_cell.angle_alpha   90.00
_cell.angle_beta   90.00
_cell.angle_gamma   90.00
#
_symmetry.space_group_name_H-M   'P 1'
#
loop_
_entity.id
_entity.type
_entity.pdbx_description
1 polymer ?
#
loop_
_entity_poly.entity_id
_entity_poly.type
_entity_poly.pdbx_seq_one_letter_code
_entity_poly.pdbx_strand_id
1 'polypeptide(L)'
;MSSNGTNGTRTSLSEIEYEEFLDNCIPATIFLIFLSVVGTIGNIHTILVYMLSPIISNYSVRVLIIWIASIDLTACIFGMPFENFVMRYNYTFASAGACKFFKFLSHISTGASTLLLTAIAIERYKIVVKNSPILITNSQRSNAISAFLLVLSVILSIPAVVFYGLNENKTKILGLSGMDCRILLEYQNIHNAGGYYSIVGSIGLVCVVVCIVSYGRILYEICTQKEWRKSLREKSNSSSISPSNIRSGVAQVTSSIQNEELQISELQTGCVDRTKKKSTNSSHNLGNAIQLTISLVIATAVSLIGYLV
;
A
#
# COMPACT_ATOMS: atom_id res chain seq x y z
N MET A 1 0.13 -48.67 51.49
CA MET A 1 1.36 -48.62 50.66
C MET A 1 0.91 -48.62 49.21
N SER A 2 1.12 -47.63 48.36
CA SER A 2 1.65 -46.28 48.49
C SER A 2 1.06 -45.51 47.30
N SER A 3 0.53 -44.32 47.55
CA SER A 3 0.30 -43.32 46.52
C SER A 3 1.64 -42.98 45.88
N ASN A 4 1.81 -43.22 44.58
CA ASN A 4 3.00 -42.77 43.87
C ASN A 4 2.59 -41.63 42.94
N GLY A 5 2.96 -40.41 43.36
CA GLY A 5 2.69 -39.18 42.66
C GLY A 5 3.49 -39.09 41.37
N THR A 6 2.78 -39.00 40.25
CA THR A 6 3.28 -38.32 39.06
C THR A 6 2.87 -36.85 39.18
N ASN A 7 3.77 -36.04 39.74
CA ASN A 7 3.75 -34.59 39.57
C ASN A 7 4.03 -34.27 38.09
N GLY A 8 3.07 -34.56 37.22
CA GLY A 8 3.02 -33.98 35.89
C GLY A 8 2.54 -32.56 36.06
N THR A 9 3.44 -31.59 35.91
CA THR A 9 3.07 -30.19 35.70
C THR A 9 2.08 -30.18 34.55
N ARG A 10 0.79 -29.96 34.85
CA ARG A 10 -0.23 -29.66 33.83
C ARG A 10 0.09 -28.28 33.29
N THR A 11 1.08 -28.17 32.41
CA THR A 11 1.33 -26.93 31.69
C THR A 11 0.10 -26.63 30.86
N SER A 12 -0.55 -25.51 31.12
CA SER A 12 -1.75 -25.13 30.40
C SER A 12 -1.35 -24.61 29.01
N LEU A 13 -2.18 -24.90 27.99
CA LEU A 13 -1.93 -24.47 26.61
C LEU A 13 -1.70 -22.95 26.51
N SER A 14 -2.39 -22.18 27.36
CA SER A 14 -2.28 -20.73 27.48
C SER A 14 -0.94 -20.24 28.03
N GLU A 15 -0.26 -21.02 28.88
CA GLU A 15 1.07 -20.67 29.39
C GLU A 15 2.11 -20.79 28.26
N ILE A 16 2.05 -21.89 27.50
CA ILE A 16 2.96 -22.13 26.37
C ILE A 16 2.77 -21.08 25.28
N GLU A 17 1.51 -20.77 24.97
CA GLU A 17 1.14 -19.71 24.05
C GLU A 17 1.70 -18.34 24.48
N TYR A 18 1.67 -18.03 25.77
CA TYR A 18 2.18 -16.77 26.29
C TYR A 18 3.70 -16.68 26.20
N GLU A 19 4.42 -17.75 26.59
CA GLU A 19 5.88 -17.81 26.47
C GLU A 19 6.33 -17.67 25.00
N GLU A 20 5.66 -18.37 24.07
CA GLU A 20 6.00 -18.27 22.64
C GLU A 20 5.75 -16.88 22.07
N PHE A 21 4.68 -16.23 22.51
CA PHE A 21 4.36 -14.85 22.17
C PHE A 21 5.42 -13.87 22.68
N LEU A 22 5.90 -14.04 23.92
CA LEU A 22 6.93 -13.18 24.51
C LEU A 22 8.25 -13.28 23.75
N ASP A 23 8.65 -14.49 23.35
CA ASP A 23 9.92 -14.71 22.66
C ASP A 23 9.92 -14.22 21.21
N ASN A 24 8.81 -14.39 20.48
CA ASN A 24 8.80 -14.27 19.02
C ASN A 24 7.88 -13.17 18.46
N CYS A 25 6.85 -12.76 19.20
CA CYS A 25 5.77 -11.93 18.65
C CYS A 25 5.79 -10.48 19.15
N ILE A 26 6.48 -10.16 20.25
CA ILE A 26 6.51 -8.80 20.82
C ILE A 26 6.88 -7.73 19.78
N PRO A 27 7.97 -7.86 18.99
CA PRO A 27 8.37 -6.81 18.06
C PRO A 27 7.30 -6.56 16.98
N ALA A 28 6.74 -7.63 16.43
CA ALA A 28 5.68 -7.55 15.43
C ALA A 28 4.40 -6.93 16.00
N THR A 29 4.03 -7.30 17.24
CA THR A 29 2.85 -6.76 17.91
C THR A 29 2.97 -5.26 18.16
N ILE A 30 4.10 -4.79 18.71
CA ILE A 30 4.33 -3.37 18.95
C ILE A 30 4.26 -2.59 17.64
N PHE A 31 4.89 -3.11 16.59
CA PHE A 31 4.88 -2.48 15.27
C PHE A 31 3.47 -2.38 14.68
N LEU A 32 2.67 -3.44 14.73
CA LEU A 32 1.30 -3.44 14.21
C LEU A 32 0.37 -2.54 15.02
N ILE A 33 0.53 -2.46 16.35
CA ILE A 33 -0.21 -1.51 17.19
C ILE A 33 0.12 -0.08 16.78
N PHE A 34 1.41 0.23 16.61
CA PHE A 34 1.85 1.54 16.16
C PHE A 34 1.27 1.90 14.79
N LEU A 35 1.33 0.98 13.81
CA LEU A 35 0.75 1.18 12.49
C LEU A 35 -0.78 1.37 12.54
N SER A 36 -1.47 0.60 13.37
CA SER A 36 -2.92 0.73 13.55
C SER A 36 -3.31 2.11 14.09
N VAL A 37 -2.58 2.63 15.07
CA VAL A 37 -2.84 3.96 15.67
C VAL A 37 -2.52 5.08 14.66
N VAL A 38 -1.30 5.08 14.11
CA VAL A 38 -0.87 6.13 13.17
C VAL A 38 -1.72 6.11 11.90
N GLY A 39 -1.99 4.92 11.38
CA GLY A 39 -2.83 4.74 10.19
C GLY A 39 -4.27 5.19 10.43
N THR A 40 -4.87 4.86 11.58
CA THR A 40 -6.22 5.33 11.93
C THR A 40 -6.27 6.85 11.98
N ILE A 41 -5.34 7.50 12.69
CA ILE A 41 -5.29 8.96 12.81
C ILE A 41 -5.07 9.62 11.44
N GLY A 42 -4.10 9.13 10.66
CA GLY A 42 -3.76 9.70 9.34
C GLY A 42 -4.90 9.55 8.33
N ASN A 43 -5.56 8.40 8.28
CA ASN A 43 -6.67 8.17 7.37
C ASN A 43 -7.92 8.97 7.76
N ILE A 44 -8.25 9.08 9.05
CA ILE A 44 -9.33 9.95 9.52
C ILE A 44 -9.04 11.41 9.15
N HIS A 45 -7.82 11.89 9.42
CA HIS A 45 -7.41 13.24 9.07
C HIS A 45 -7.54 13.49 7.56
N THR A 46 -7.12 12.53 6.73
CA THR A 46 -7.25 12.60 5.27
C THR A 46 -8.72 12.71 4.86
N ILE A 47 -9.60 11.86 5.39
CA ILE A 47 -11.04 11.94 5.11
C ILE A 47 -11.59 13.32 5.52
N LEU A 48 -11.25 13.82 6.71
CA LEU A 48 -11.73 15.12 7.19
C LEU A 48 -11.28 16.28 6.32
N VAL A 49 -9.98 16.36 6.00
CA VAL A 49 -9.44 17.42 5.13
C VAL A 49 -10.10 17.39 3.76
N TYR A 50 -10.19 16.20 3.15
CA TYR A 50 -10.80 16.06 1.85
C TYR A 50 -12.34 16.16 1.91
N MET A 51 -13.01 16.06 3.05
CA MET A 51 -14.46 16.28 3.16
C MET A 51 -14.84 17.72 3.48
N LEU A 52 -14.01 18.42 4.25
CA LEU A 52 -14.31 19.77 4.73
C LEU A 52 -13.66 20.87 3.91
N SER A 53 -12.61 20.59 3.14
CA SER A 53 -11.92 21.61 2.35
C SER A 53 -12.67 21.97 1.06
N PRO A 54 -13.13 23.23 0.89
CA PRO A 54 -13.74 23.71 -0.36
C PRO A 54 -12.69 24.07 -1.42
N ILE A 55 -11.41 24.11 -1.06
CA ILE A 55 -10.30 24.61 -1.90
C ILE A 55 -9.82 23.55 -2.92
N ILE A 56 -10.17 22.28 -2.73
CA ILE A 56 -9.72 21.19 -3.60
C ILE A 56 -10.56 21.19 -4.89
N SER A 57 -10.10 21.96 -5.88
CA SER A 57 -10.79 22.21 -7.16
C SER A 57 -11.02 20.94 -8.01
N ASN A 58 -10.29 19.85 -7.75
CA ASN A 58 -10.38 18.60 -8.52
C ASN A 58 -11.27 17.56 -7.83
N TYR A 59 -12.59 17.73 -7.96
CA TYR A 59 -13.62 16.85 -7.36
C TYR A 59 -13.43 15.36 -7.66
N SER A 60 -12.91 14.99 -8.84
CA SER A 60 -12.63 13.59 -9.22
C SER A 60 -11.55 12.94 -8.36
N VAL A 61 -10.47 13.67 -8.08
CA VAL A 61 -9.31 13.19 -7.31
C VAL A 61 -9.66 13.05 -5.83
N ARG A 62 -10.43 14.02 -5.33
CA ARG A 62 -10.97 14.02 -3.97
C ARG A 62 -11.70 12.71 -3.65
N VAL A 63 -12.56 12.26 -4.55
CA VAL A 63 -13.30 11.00 -4.41
C VAL A 63 -12.34 9.81 -4.26
N LEU A 64 -11.32 9.69 -5.12
CA LEU A 64 -10.36 8.58 -5.05
C LEU A 64 -9.61 8.54 -3.72
N ILE A 65 -9.18 9.72 -3.24
CA ILE A 65 -8.44 9.84 -1.98
C ILE A 65 -9.31 9.41 -0.80
N ILE A 66 -10.60 9.76 -0.81
CA ILE A 66 -11.54 9.33 0.22
C ILE A 66 -11.77 7.82 0.18
N TRP A 67 -11.88 7.22 -1.02
CA TRP A 67 -11.98 5.77 -1.15
C TRP A 67 -10.78 5.05 -0.55
N ILE A 68 -9.56 5.47 -0.92
CA ILE A 68 -8.32 4.88 -0.37
C ILE A 68 -8.27 5.05 1.14
N ALA A 69 -8.48 6.27 1.64
CA ALA A 69 -8.43 6.54 3.07
C ALA A 69 -9.49 5.73 3.85
N SER A 70 -10.67 5.48 3.27
CA SER A 70 -11.72 4.66 3.90
C SER A 70 -11.35 3.18 3.97
N ILE A 71 -10.70 2.66 2.93
CA ILE A 71 -10.24 1.27 2.88
C ILE A 71 -9.07 1.08 3.84
N ASP A 72 -8.09 1.98 3.84
CA ASP A 72 -6.94 1.91 4.74
C ASP A 72 -7.37 2.09 6.20
N LEU A 73 -8.38 2.93 6.47
CA LEU A 73 -8.99 3.04 7.80
C LEU A 73 -9.62 1.71 8.25
N THR A 74 -10.31 1.02 7.35
CA THR A 74 -10.91 -0.30 7.63
C THR A 74 -9.82 -1.32 7.98
N ALA A 75 -8.71 -1.35 7.23
CA ALA A 75 -7.57 -2.19 7.54
C ALA A 75 -6.91 -1.84 8.88
N CYS A 76 -6.80 -0.56 9.22
CA CYS A 76 -6.19 -0.11 10.48
C CYS A 76 -7.06 -0.43 11.71
N ILE A 77 -8.39 -0.34 11.59
CA ILE A 77 -9.33 -0.58 12.70
C ILE A 77 -9.62 -2.08 12.88
N PHE A 78 -9.72 -2.84 11.80
CA PHE A 78 -10.14 -4.25 11.88
C PHE A 78 -9.03 -5.23 11.54
N GLY A 79 -8.29 -5.00 10.45
CA GLY A 79 -7.24 -5.92 9.99
C GLY A 79 -6.07 -6.02 10.97
N MET A 80 -5.40 -4.90 11.25
CA MET A 80 -4.20 -4.88 12.10
C MET A 80 -4.47 -5.36 13.54
N PRO A 81 -5.59 -4.98 14.20
CA PRO A 81 -5.90 -5.50 15.53
C PRO A 81 -6.27 -6.98 15.52
N PHE A 82 -6.94 -7.46 14.46
CA PHE A 82 -7.24 -8.88 14.31
C PHE A 82 -5.96 -9.72 14.14
N GLU A 83 -5.00 -9.28 13.33
CA GLU A 83 -3.72 -9.99 13.20
C GLU A 83 -2.97 -10.04 14.54
N ASN A 84 -2.98 -8.94 15.31
CA ASN A 84 -2.46 -8.95 16.68
C ASN A 84 -3.16 -9.96 17.59
N PHE A 85 -4.49 -10.03 17.49
CA PHE A 85 -5.28 -10.96 18.28
C PHE A 85 -4.91 -12.42 17.92
N VAL A 86 -4.81 -12.75 16.64
CA VAL A 86 -4.42 -14.10 16.20
C VAL A 86 -2.99 -14.46 16.63
N MET A 87 -2.05 -13.51 16.57
CA MET A 87 -0.69 -13.75 17.07
C MET A 87 -0.65 -14.01 18.57
N ARG A 88 -1.49 -13.30 19.36
CA ARG A 88 -1.56 -13.50 20.81
C ARG A 88 -2.25 -14.81 21.19
N TYR A 89 -3.23 -15.22 20.40
CA TYR A 89 -4.05 -16.43 20.60
C TYR A 89 -3.75 -17.50 19.53
N ASN A 90 -2.48 -17.86 19.35
CA ASN A 90 -2.03 -18.78 18.31
C ASN A 90 -2.30 -20.28 18.59
N TYR A 91 -2.89 -20.62 19.74
CA TYR A 91 -3.28 -21.97 20.14
C TYR A 91 -4.68 -22.05 20.77
N THR A 92 -5.24 -20.93 21.23
CA THR A 92 -6.54 -20.90 21.92
C THR A 92 -7.64 -20.18 21.12
N PHE A 93 -7.44 -19.98 19.82
CA PHE A 93 -8.42 -19.31 18.97
C PHE A 93 -9.58 -20.25 18.60
N ALA A 94 -10.82 -19.85 18.95
CA ALA A 94 -11.98 -20.74 18.87
C ALA A 94 -13.04 -20.35 17.81
N SER A 95 -12.93 -19.19 17.16
CA SER A 95 -14.03 -18.65 16.32
C SER A 95 -13.76 -18.76 14.82
N ALA A 96 -14.20 -19.86 14.20
CA ALA A 96 -14.07 -20.08 12.76
C ALA A 96 -14.70 -18.95 11.92
N GLY A 97 -15.85 -18.42 12.35
CA GLY A 97 -16.54 -17.33 11.68
C GLY A 97 -15.74 -16.03 11.69
N ALA A 98 -15.17 -15.66 12.86
CA ALA A 98 -14.30 -14.49 12.96
C ALA A 98 -13.03 -14.65 12.12
N CYS A 99 -12.42 -15.84 12.12
CA CYS A 99 -11.25 -16.13 11.29
C CYS A 99 -11.51 -15.84 9.81
N LYS A 100 -12.57 -16.44 9.27
CA LYS A 100 -12.95 -16.26 7.85
C LYS A 100 -13.28 -14.80 7.53
N PHE A 101 -14.08 -14.15 8.37
CA PHE A 101 -14.53 -12.78 8.14
C PHE A 101 -13.38 -11.77 8.15
N PHE A 102 -12.54 -11.78 9.19
CA PHE A 102 -11.47 -10.80 9.30
C PHE A 102 -10.31 -11.07 8.33
N LYS A 103 -10.01 -12.35 8.01
CA LYS A 103 -9.06 -12.65 6.92
C LYS A 103 -9.59 -12.17 5.58
N PHE A 104 -10.86 -12.42 5.26
CA PHE A 104 -11.49 -11.91 4.05
C PHE A 104 -11.46 -10.39 3.97
N LEU A 105 -11.82 -9.69 5.05
CA LEU A 105 -11.77 -8.23 5.11
C LEU A 105 -10.35 -7.69 4.89
N SER A 106 -9.34 -8.36 5.43
CA SER A 106 -7.93 -7.98 5.26
C SER A 106 -7.47 -8.15 3.81
N HIS A 107 -7.89 -9.23 3.13
CA HIS A 107 -7.62 -9.45 1.71
C HIS A 107 -8.33 -8.41 0.83
N ILE A 108 -9.61 -8.12 1.10
CA ILE A 108 -10.37 -7.09 0.37
C ILE A 108 -9.66 -5.74 0.49
N SER A 109 -9.28 -5.36 1.71
CA SER A 109 -8.69 -4.04 1.97
C SER A 109 -7.35 -3.90 1.25
N THR A 110 -6.48 -4.91 1.40
CA THR A 110 -5.17 -4.92 0.74
C THR A 110 -5.29 -4.88 -0.79
N GLY A 111 -6.19 -5.70 -1.35
CA GLY A 111 -6.42 -5.75 -2.80
C GLY A 111 -7.00 -4.45 -3.33
N ALA A 112 -7.99 -3.86 -2.65
CA ALA A 112 -8.66 -2.65 -3.10
C ALA A 112 -7.72 -1.44 -3.04
N SER A 113 -6.96 -1.27 -1.96
CA SER A 113 -5.96 -0.19 -1.85
C SER A 113 -4.89 -0.33 -2.94
N THR A 114 -4.39 -1.53 -3.20
CA THR A 114 -3.38 -1.78 -4.24
C THR A 114 -3.90 -1.43 -5.65
N LEU A 115 -5.12 -1.87 -5.98
CA LEU A 115 -5.75 -1.58 -7.28
C LEU A 115 -6.05 -0.09 -7.46
N LEU A 116 -6.55 0.58 -6.42
CA LEU A 116 -6.84 2.02 -6.44
C LEU A 116 -5.56 2.85 -6.59
N LEU A 117 -4.51 2.54 -5.82
CA LEU A 117 -3.21 3.21 -5.95
C LEU A 117 -2.62 3.05 -7.36
N THR A 118 -2.77 1.86 -7.94
CA THR A 118 -2.32 1.59 -9.31
C THR A 118 -3.11 2.39 -10.33
N ALA A 119 -4.45 2.47 -10.18
CA ALA A 119 -5.30 3.27 -11.05
C ALA A 119 -4.92 4.77 -11.00
N ILE A 120 -4.67 5.29 -9.80
CA ILE A 120 -4.18 6.68 -9.61
C ILE A 120 -2.82 6.86 -10.28
N ALA A 121 -1.87 5.95 -10.07
CA ALA A 121 -0.54 6.04 -10.65
C ALA A 121 -0.59 6.09 -12.19
N ILE A 122 -1.42 5.24 -12.81
CA ILE A 122 -1.62 5.20 -14.27
C ILE A 122 -2.26 6.50 -14.77
N GLU A 123 -3.29 7.00 -14.10
CA GLU A 123 -3.95 8.25 -14.49
C GLU A 123 -2.96 9.42 -14.44
N ARG A 124 -2.22 9.55 -13.33
CA ARG A 124 -1.23 10.62 -13.16
C ARG A 124 -0.11 10.53 -14.18
N TYR A 125 0.36 9.33 -14.49
CA TYR A 125 1.37 9.13 -15.53
C TYR A 125 0.86 9.58 -16.91
N LYS A 126 -0.37 9.23 -17.28
CA LYS A 126 -0.97 9.63 -18.56
C LYS A 126 -1.12 11.15 -18.68
N ILE A 127 -1.53 11.82 -17.61
CA ILE A 127 -1.70 13.28 -17.59
C ILE A 127 -0.34 13.98 -17.68
N VAL A 128 0.60 13.63 -16.80
CA VAL A 128 1.87 14.36 -16.65
C VAL A 128 2.86 14.07 -17.76
N VAL A 129 3.01 12.81 -18.16
CA VAL A 129 4.08 12.39 -19.10
C VAL A 129 3.58 12.32 -20.53
N LYS A 130 2.34 11.88 -20.75
CA LYS A 130 1.79 11.68 -22.10
C LYS A 130 0.85 12.80 -22.56
N ASN A 131 0.60 13.81 -21.73
CA ASN A 131 -0.38 14.88 -21.99
C ASN A 131 -1.72 14.33 -22.52
N SER A 132 -2.11 13.14 -22.05
CA SER A 132 -3.32 12.46 -22.50
C SER A 132 -4.55 13.04 -21.82
N PRO A 133 -5.74 12.94 -22.45
CA PRO A 133 -6.97 13.41 -21.82
C PRO A 133 -7.23 12.68 -20.50
N ILE A 134 -7.71 13.43 -19.52
CA ILE A 134 -8.05 12.95 -18.18
C ILE A 134 -9.09 11.83 -18.31
N LEU A 135 -8.81 10.65 -17.74
CA LEU A 135 -9.75 9.52 -17.78
C LEU A 135 -10.85 9.70 -16.74
N ILE A 136 -10.49 10.18 -15.54
CA ILE A 136 -11.42 10.43 -14.43
C ILE A 136 -11.92 11.86 -14.49
N THR A 137 -12.80 12.11 -15.44
CA THR A 137 -13.28 13.45 -15.79
C THR A 137 -14.23 14.06 -14.75
N ASN A 138 -14.96 13.24 -13.98
CA ASN A 138 -15.91 13.73 -12.97
C ASN A 138 -16.03 12.79 -11.76
N SER A 139 -16.70 13.26 -10.71
CA SER A 139 -16.92 12.52 -9.45
C SER A 139 -17.71 11.23 -9.65
N GLN A 140 -18.70 11.21 -10.57
CA GLN A 140 -19.49 10.02 -10.87
C GLN A 140 -18.64 8.89 -11.44
N ARG A 141 -17.78 9.19 -12.43
CA ARG A 141 -16.84 8.22 -13.00
C ARG A 141 -15.80 7.77 -11.97
N SER A 142 -15.30 8.70 -11.15
CA SER A 142 -14.39 8.38 -10.05
C SER A 142 -15.00 7.37 -9.07
N ASN A 143 -16.23 7.62 -8.64
CA ASN A 143 -16.99 6.71 -7.78
C ASN A 143 -17.24 5.36 -8.47
N ALA A 144 -17.66 5.36 -9.73
CA ALA A 144 -17.92 4.13 -10.48
C ALA A 144 -16.66 3.26 -10.62
N ILE A 145 -15.52 3.86 -10.97
CA ILE A 145 -14.23 3.16 -11.07
C ILE A 145 -13.81 2.62 -9.70
N SER A 146 -13.93 3.43 -8.65
CA SER A 146 -13.53 3.01 -7.30
C SER A 146 -14.38 1.85 -6.79
N ALA A 147 -15.70 1.94 -6.97
CA ALA A 147 -16.64 0.88 -6.63
C ALA A 147 -16.36 -0.39 -7.44
N PHE A 148 -16.07 -0.26 -8.73
CA PHE A 148 -15.70 -1.39 -9.57
C PHE A 148 -14.42 -2.07 -9.08
N LEU A 149 -13.37 -1.32 -8.75
CA LEU A 149 -12.12 -1.87 -8.24
C LEU A 149 -12.29 -2.53 -6.87
N LEU A 150 -13.16 -1.98 -6.01
CA LEU A 150 -13.53 -2.61 -4.75
C LEU A 150 -14.25 -3.94 -4.99
N VAL A 151 -15.25 -3.99 -5.89
CA VAL A 151 -15.95 -5.23 -6.25
C VAL A 151 -15.00 -6.26 -6.83
N LEU A 152 -14.05 -5.83 -7.68
CA LEU A 152 -13.01 -6.71 -8.21
C LEU A 152 -12.15 -7.28 -7.09
N SER A 153 -11.73 -6.47 -6.12
CA SER A 153 -11.00 -6.93 -4.93
C SER A 153 -11.80 -7.93 -4.11
N VAL A 154 -13.10 -7.69 -3.93
CA VAL A 154 -14.02 -8.62 -3.24
C VAL A 154 -14.05 -9.97 -3.95
N ILE A 155 -14.23 -9.99 -5.27
CA ILE A 155 -14.25 -11.22 -6.07
C ILE A 155 -12.93 -11.97 -5.96
N LEU A 156 -11.80 -11.28 -6.10
CA LEU A 156 -10.47 -11.87 -5.96
C LEU A 156 -10.20 -12.41 -4.55
N SER A 157 -10.88 -11.88 -3.52
CA SER A 157 -10.73 -12.30 -2.13
C SER A 157 -11.63 -13.46 -1.73
N ILE A 158 -12.62 -13.86 -2.56
CA ILE A 158 -13.57 -14.95 -2.24
C ILE A 158 -12.85 -16.26 -1.85
N PRO A 159 -11.81 -16.73 -2.57
CA PRO A 159 -11.13 -17.97 -2.20
C PRO A 159 -10.52 -17.94 -0.79
N ALA A 160 -10.15 -16.77 -0.27
CA ALA A 160 -9.68 -16.65 1.11
C ALA A 160 -10.74 -17.11 2.14
N VAL A 161 -12.03 -16.84 1.90
CA VAL A 161 -13.12 -17.30 2.80
C VAL A 161 -13.19 -18.83 2.87
N VAL A 162 -12.86 -19.49 1.77
CA VAL A 162 -12.87 -20.95 1.66
C VAL A 162 -11.61 -21.54 2.31
N PHE A 163 -10.45 -20.92 2.07
CA PHE A 163 -9.17 -21.45 2.52
C PHE A 163 -8.89 -21.24 4.01
N TYR A 164 -9.34 -20.14 4.63
CA TYR A 164 -9.11 -19.90 6.05
C TYR A 164 -10.13 -20.62 6.94
N GLY A 165 -9.67 -21.04 8.12
CA GLY A 165 -10.53 -21.56 9.17
C GLY A 165 -9.72 -21.99 10.38
N LEU A 166 -10.29 -22.88 11.19
CA LEU A 166 -9.64 -23.40 12.38
C LEU A 166 -8.85 -24.66 12.04
N ASN A 167 -7.59 -24.70 12.43
CA ASN A 167 -6.77 -25.90 12.33
C ASN A 167 -6.14 -26.26 13.66
N GLU A 168 -5.84 -27.56 13.80
CA GLU A 168 -5.04 -28.04 14.92
C GLU A 168 -3.57 -27.70 14.69
N ASN A 169 -2.99 -26.92 15.61
CA ASN A 169 -1.59 -26.53 15.60
C ASN A 169 -0.85 -27.26 16.74
N LYS A 170 0.18 -28.02 16.39
CA LYS A 170 0.98 -28.78 17.34
C LYS A 170 1.89 -27.83 18.13
N THR A 171 1.91 -27.98 19.44
CA THR A 171 2.83 -27.20 20.28
C THR A 171 4.24 -27.81 20.26
N LYS A 172 5.19 -27.12 20.91
CA LYS A 172 6.54 -27.67 21.18
C LYS A 172 6.51 -28.90 22.11
N ILE A 173 5.39 -29.16 22.79
CA ILE A 173 5.20 -30.30 23.70
C ILE A 173 4.49 -31.43 22.95
N LEU A 174 5.08 -32.63 23.01
CA LEU A 174 4.55 -33.81 22.34
C LEU A 174 3.17 -34.20 22.89
N GLY A 175 2.18 -34.32 21.99
CA GLY A 175 0.81 -34.71 22.34
C GLY A 175 -0.09 -33.58 22.85
N LEU A 176 0.42 -32.34 22.89
CA LEU A 176 -0.39 -31.15 23.18
C LEU A 176 -0.56 -30.31 21.91
N SER A 177 -1.82 -30.11 21.52
CA SER A 177 -2.20 -29.31 20.36
C SER A 177 -3.23 -28.24 20.74
N GLY A 178 -3.21 -27.14 20.02
CA GLY A 178 -4.20 -26.06 20.12
C GLY A 178 -4.95 -25.85 18.81
N MET A 179 -5.90 -24.92 18.82
CA MET A 179 -6.63 -24.47 17.64
C MET A 179 -6.19 -23.06 17.25
N ASP A 180 -5.91 -22.84 15.96
CA ASP A 180 -5.49 -21.55 15.44
C ASP A 180 -6.22 -21.14 14.16
N CYS A 181 -6.17 -19.85 13.82
CA CYS A 181 -6.77 -19.31 12.60
C CYS A 181 -5.74 -19.30 11.46
N ARG A 182 -5.78 -20.31 10.59
CA ARG A 182 -4.85 -20.47 9.46
C ARG A 182 -5.53 -21.07 8.22
N ILE A 183 -4.76 -21.24 7.14
CA ILE A 183 -5.20 -21.93 5.93
C ILE A 183 -5.45 -23.40 6.27
N LEU A 184 -6.59 -23.95 5.90
CA LEU A 184 -6.96 -25.35 6.15
C LEU A 184 -5.93 -26.33 5.56
N LEU A 185 -5.58 -27.36 6.34
CA LEU A 185 -4.61 -28.38 5.95
C LEU A 185 -5.01 -29.12 4.66
N GLU A 186 -6.32 -29.29 4.41
CA GLU A 186 -6.85 -29.85 3.17
C GLU A 186 -6.42 -29.05 1.93
N TYR A 187 -6.31 -27.72 2.04
CA TYR A 187 -5.89 -26.85 0.92
C TYR A 187 -4.39 -26.60 0.89
N GLN A 188 -3.68 -26.85 1.99
CA GLN A 188 -2.24 -26.65 2.08
C GLN A 188 -1.46 -27.64 1.20
N ASN A 189 -1.93 -28.89 1.10
CA ASN A 189 -1.24 -29.95 0.37
C ASN A 189 -1.64 -30.07 -1.11
N ILE A 190 -2.77 -29.49 -1.54
CA ILE A 190 -3.35 -29.75 -2.87
C ILE A 190 -2.88 -28.73 -3.94
N HIS A 191 -1.82 -27.95 -3.73
CA HIS A 191 -1.37 -26.85 -4.61
C HIS A 191 -2.44 -25.75 -4.91
N ASN A 192 -3.71 -25.93 -4.55
CA ASN A 192 -4.80 -25.01 -4.86
C ASN A 192 -4.68 -23.67 -4.12
N ALA A 193 -4.42 -23.71 -2.81
CA ALA A 193 -4.18 -22.47 -2.05
C ALA A 193 -2.88 -21.79 -2.52
N GLY A 194 -1.80 -22.56 -2.72
CA GLY A 194 -0.52 -22.04 -3.22
C GLY A 194 -0.62 -21.37 -4.59
N GLY A 195 -1.37 -21.98 -5.51
CA GLY A 195 -1.63 -21.41 -6.84
C GLY A 195 -2.41 -20.10 -6.77
N TYR A 196 -3.47 -20.05 -5.96
CA TYR A 196 -4.22 -18.82 -5.72
C TYR A 196 -3.34 -17.69 -5.16
N TYR A 197 -2.58 -17.95 -4.09
CA TYR A 197 -1.70 -16.93 -3.50
C TYR A 197 -0.59 -16.52 -4.45
N SER A 198 -0.08 -17.43 -5.28
CA SER A 198 0.89 -17.13 -6.34
C SER A 198 0.30 -16.17 -7.40
N ILE A 199 -0.95 -16.40 -7.82
CA ILE A 199 -1.65 -15.53 -8.78
C ILE A 199 -1.89 -14.15 -8.18
N VAL A 200 -2.49 -14.08 -6.99
CA VAL A 200 -2.77 -12.80 -6.31
C VAL A 200 -1.47 -12.05 -6.02
N GLY A 201 -0.43 -12.75 -5.57
CA GLY A 201 0.90 -12.18 -5.35
C GLY A 201 1.52 -11.63 -6.63
N SER A 202 1.38 -12.35 -7.76
CA SER A 202 1.85 -11.89 -9.07
C SER A 202 1.10 -10.63 -9.55
N ILE A 203 -0.22 -10.58 -9.38
CA ILE A 203 -1.02 -9.40 -9.68
C ILE A 203 -0.58 -8.21 -8.81
N GLY A 204 -0.38 -8.43 -7.52
CA GLY A 204 0.13 -7.43 -6.58
C GLY A 204 1.51 -6.91 -6.97
N LEU A 205 2.43 -7.80 -7.36
CA LEU A 205 3.76 -7.43 -7.83
C LEU A 205 3.69 -6.56 -9.09
N VAL A 206 2.87 -6.94 -10.07
CA VAL A 206 2.65 -6.14 -11.28
C VAL A 206 2.13 -4.75 -10.92
N CYS A 207 1.17 -4.65 -10.00
CA CYS A 207 0.64 -3.37 -9.51
C CYS A 207 1.74 -2.50 -8.88
N VAL A 208 2.59 -3.08 -8.03
CA VAL A 208 3.72 -2.37 -7.39
C VAL A 208 4.72 -1.90 -8.43
N VAL A 209 5.11 -2.74 -9.40
CA VAL A 209 6.02 -2.37 -10.48
C VAL A 209 5.44 -1.21 -11.31
N VAL A 210 4.16 -1.28 -11.67
CA VAL A 210 3.46 -0.20 -12.38
C VAL A 210 3.49 1.09 -11.57
N CYS A 211 3.24 1.04 -10.26
CA CYS A 211 3.31 2.20 -9.39
C CYS A 211 4.73 2.81 -9.37
N ILE A 212 5.76 2.00 -9.13
CA ILE A 212 7.16 2.47 -9.08
C ILE A 212 7.57 3.13 -10.40
N VAL A 213 7.30 2.48 -11.53
CA VAL A 213 7.65 3.03 -12.86
C VAL A 213 6.90 4.32 -13.13
N SER A 214 5.59 4.35 -12.85
CA SER A 214 4.75 5.52 -13.08
C SER A 214 5.20 6.71 -12.23
N TYR A 215 5.37 6.52 -10.92
CA TYR A 215 5.83 7.58 -10.02
C TYR A 215 7.26 8.01 -10.32
N GLY A 216 8.16 7.10 -10.66
CA GLY A 216 9.53 7.44 -11.07
C GLY A 216 9.55 8.34 -12.31
N ARG A 217 8.71 8.04 -13.31
CA ARG A 217 8.58 8.87 -14.52
C ARG A 217 7.94 10.23 -14.25
N ILE A 218 6.90 10.26 -13.42
CA ILE A 218 6.27 11.52 -12.98
C ILE A 218 7.30 12.41 -12.27
N LEU A 219 8.07 11.86 -11.33
CA LEU A 219 9.09 12.61 -10.61
C LEU A 219 10.19 13.14 -11.55
N TYR A 220 10.65 12.33 -12.50
CA TYR A 220 11.63 12.75 -13.49
C TYR A 220 11.14 13.92 -14.35
N GLU A 221 9.91 13.83 -14.85
CA GLU A 221 9.30 14.86 -15.70
C GLU A 221 9.15 16.18 -14.93
N ILE A 222 8.64 16.11 -13.69
CA ILE A 222 8.50 17.29 -12.82
C ILE A 222 9.86 17.94 -12.53
N CYS A 223 10.91 17.14 -12.27
CA CYS A 223 12.25 17.67 -12.03
C CYS A 223 12.80 18.39 -13.27
N THR A 224 12.64 17.79 -14.45
CA THR A 224 13.09 18.36 -15.73
C THR A 224 12.38 19.70 -16.02
N GLN A 225 11.06 19.76 -15.79
CA GLN A 225 10.30 21.00 -15.97
C GLN A 225 10.71 22.12 -15.02
N LYS A 226 11.06 21.79 -13.77
CA LYS A 226 11.57 22.77 -12.80
C LYS A 226 12.92 23.36 -13.24
N GLU A 227 13.83 22.53 -13.75
CA GLU A 227 15.12 22.99 -14.28
C GLU A 227 14.93 23.89 -15.51
N TRP A 228 14.04 23.52 -16.43
CA TRP A 228 13.68 24.34 -17.59
C TRP A 228 13.08 25.71 -17.19
N ARG A 229 12.18 25.75 -16.20
CA ARG A 229 11.60 27.01 -15.71
C ARG A 229 12.64 27.90 -15.02
N LYS A 230 13.59 27.32 -14.27
CA LYS A 230 14.69 28.07 -13.66
C LYS A 230 15.58 28.73 -14.71
N SER A 231 15.97 28.00 -15.75
CA SER A 231 16.80 28.55 -16.83
C SER A 231 16.10 29.68 -17.60
N LEU A 232 14.79 29.58 -17.83
CA LEU A 232 13.98 30.66 -18.39
C LEU A 232 13.95 31.91 -17.50
N ARG A 233 13.82 31.72 -16.18
CA ARG A 233 13.78 32.83 -15.21
C ARG A 233 15.13 33.54 -15.09
N GLU A 234 16.24 32.81 -15.13
CA GLU A 234 17.59 33.38 -15.17
C GLU A 234 17.82 34.19 -16.45
N LYS A 235 17.39 33.66 -17.60
CA LYS A 235 17.50 34.34 -18.90
C LYS A 235 16.62 35.60 -18.98
N SER A 236 15.46 35.61 -18.32
CA SER A 236 14.59 36.78 -18.17
C SER A 236 15.21 37.87 -17.29
N ASN A 237 15.89 37.50 -16.20
CA ASN A 237 16.52 38.46 -15.29
C ASN A 237 17.81 39.08 -15.84
N SER A 238 18.54 38.35 -16.70
CA SER A 238 19.70 38.89 -17.43
C SER A 238 19.30 39.80 -18.60
N SER A 239 18.02 39.80 -19.00
CA SER A 239 17.47 40.60 -20.08
C SER A 239 16.73 41.83 -19.52
N SER A 240 17.37 42.60 -18.65
CA SER A 240 16.90 43.95 -18.30
C SER A 240 17.27 44.90 -19.45
N ILE A 241 16.47 44.86 -20.52
CA ILE A 241 16.41 45.91 -21.54
C ILE A 241 15.20 46.78 -21.21
N SER A 242 15.44 48.09 -21.25
CA SER A 242 14.59 49.25 -20.90
C SER A 242 13.08 49.12 -21.11
N PRO A 243 12.23 49.75 -20.28
CA PRO A 243 10.78 49.64 -20.38
C PRO A 243 10.25 50.46 -21.55
N SER A 244 9.82 49.80 -22.62
CA SER A 244 8.85 50.40 -23.54
C SER A 244 7.95 49.33 -24.18
N ASN A 245 6.69 49.35 -23.78
CA ASN A 245 5.49 48.88 -24.49
C ASN A 245 5.37 47.39 -24.86
N ILE A 246 5.07 46.52 -23.89
CA ILE A 246 4.17 45.35 -24.11
C ILE A 246 3.27 45.17 -22.88
N ARG A 247 2.33 46.10 -22.69
CA ARG A 247 1.18 45.90 -21.80
C ARG A 247 0.03 45.41 -22.67
N SER A 248 -0.17 44.08 -22.71
CA SER A 248 -1.51 43.47 -22.88
C SER A 248 -1.55 41.92 -22.89
N GLY A 249 -0.44 41.19 -22.92
CA GLY A 249 -0.50 39.71 -23.06
C GLY A 249 -0.21 38.86 -21.81
N VAL A 250 0.45 39.41 -20.78
CA VAL A 250 1.12 38.59 -19.75
C VAL A 250 0.23 38.30 -18.54
N ALA A 251 -0.79 39.11 -18.27
CA ALA A 251 -1.65 38.94 -17.09
C ALA A 251 -2.58 37.71 -17.16
N GLN A 252 -2.76 37.11 -18.34
CA GLN A 252 -3.69 35.99 -18.54
C GLN A 252 -3.00 34.61 -18.45
N VAL A 253 -1.67 34.56 -18.57
CA VAL A 253 -0.88 33.31 -18.51
C VAL A 253 -0.40 33.00 -17.09
N THR A 254 -0.28 34.02 -16.22
CA THR A 254 0.18 33.84 -14.84
C THR A 254 -0.92 33.27 -13.92
N SER A 255 -2.21 33.52 -14.23
CA SER A 255 -3.33 33.05 -13.41
C SER A 255 -3.66 31.57 -13.56
N SER A 256 -3.27 30.93 -14.67
CA SER A 256 -3.45 29.48 -14.88
C SER A 256 -2.35 28.64 -14.23
N ILE A 257 -1.15 29.22 -14.00
CA ILE A 257 -0.01 28.53 -13.37
C ILE A 257 -0.13 28.54 -11.83
N GLN A 258 -0.72 29.58 -11.25
CA GLN A 258 -0.83 29.73 -9.79
C GLN A 258 -1.75 28.66 -9.15
N ASN A 259 -2.75 28.17 -9.89
CA ASN A 259 -3.70 27.17 -9.39
C ASN A 259 -3.13 25.74 -9.40
N GLU A 260 -2.11 25.45 -10.21
CA GLU A 260 -1.39 24.16 -10.19
C GLU A 260 -0.28 24.13 -9.13
N GLU A 261 0.30 25.28 -8.74
CA GLU A 261 1.33 25.36 -7.69
C GLU A 261 0.82 24.94 -6.30
N LEU A 262 -0.49 25.07 -6.03
CA LEU A 262 -1.06 24.75 -4.72
C LEU A 262 -1.23 23.24 -4.49
N GLN A 263 -1.45 22.43 -5.54
CA GLN A 263 -1.57 20.96 -5.40
C GLN A 263 -0.21 20.25 -5.45
N ILE A 264 0.81 20.88 -6.02
CA ILE A 264 2.16 20.29 -6.16
C ILE A 264 2.99 20.50 -4.87
N SER A 265 2.69 21.53 -4.07
CA SER A 265 3.44 21.84 -2.84
C SER A 265 3.35 20.77 -1.75
N GLU A 266 2.28 19.96 -1.68
CA GLU A 266 2.14 18.93 -0.63
C GLU A 266 2.87 17.62 -0.94
N LEU A 267 3.27 17.38 -2.20
CA LEU A 267 4.11 16.25 -2.61
C LEU A 267 5.61 16.57 -2.61
N GLN A 268 6.00 17.80 -2.24
CA GLN A 268 7.35 18.35 -2.45
C GLN A 268 8.37 18.09 -1.33
N THR A 269 8.05 17.40 -0.25
CA THR A 269 9.01 17.11 0.84
C THR A 269 10.12 16.13 0.45
N GLY A 270 10.08 15.53 -0.75
CA GLY A 270 11.07 14.54 -1.22
C GLY A 270 12.23 15.07 -2.07
N CYS A 271 12.31 16.37 -2.39
CA CYS A 271 13.44 16.89 -3.17
C CYS A 271 14.53 17.39 -2.21
N VAL A 272 15.30 16.44 -1.65
CA VAL A 272 16.51 16.75 -0.88
C VAL A 272 17.46 17.56 -1.76
N ASP A 273 17.80 18.74 -1.28
CA ASP A 273 18.83 19.64 -1.80
C ASP A 273 20.14 18.89 -2.10
N ARG A 274 20.40 18.63 -3.39
CA ARG A 274 21.73 18.27 -3.89
C ARG A 274 21.97 18.86 -5.27
N THR A 275 21.95 20.19 -5.38
CA THR A 275 22.59 20.89 -6.50
C THR A 275 23.89 21.53 -6.05
N LYS A 276 24.94 20.69 -5.95
CA LYS A 276 26.25 21.06 -6.47
C LYS A 276 27.00 19.78 -6.87
N LYS A 277 27.20 19.65 -8.19
CA LYS A 277 28.08 18.69 -8.88
C LYS A 277 27.53 17.26 -9.07
N LYS A 278 26.88 17.00 -10.22
CA LYS A 278 27.09 15.83 -11.11
C LYS A 278 25.96 15.69 -12.14
N SER A 279 26.17 16.25 -13.34
CA SER A 279 25.36 16.00 -14.54
C SER A 279 25.55 14.57 -15.12
N THR A 280 26.32 13.70 -14.47
CA THR A 280 26.61 12.33 -14.93
C THR A 280 26.13 11.22 -13.99
N ASN A 281 25.64 11.53 -12.78
CA ASN A 281 25.17 10.52 -11.82
C ASN A 281 23.65 10.23 -11.87
N SER A 282 22.82 11.12 -12.44
CA SER A 282 21.35 10.95 -12.41
C SER A 282 20.86 9.83 -13.32
N SER A 283 21.43 9.72 -14.53
CA SER A 283 21.17 8.60 -15.46
C SER A 283 21.62 7.25 -14.88
N HIS A 284 22.74 7.25 -14.14
CA HIS A 284 23.25 6.07 -13.45
C HIS A 284 22.36 5.64 -12.27
N ASN A 285 21.78 6.59 -11.52
CA ASN A 285 20.89 6.26 -10.39
C ASN A 285 19.52 5.75 -10.83
N LEU A 286 18.97 6.28 -11.92
CA LEU A 286 17.75 5.74 -12.54
C LEU A 286 18.01 4.37 -13.18
N GLY A 287 19.17 4.20 -13.83
CA GLY A 287 19.65 2.90 -14.29
C GLY A 287 19.77 1.89 -13.14
N ASN A 288 20.35 2.29 -12.02
CA ASN A 288 20.48 1.46 -10.82
C ASN A 288 19.13 1.11 -10.18
N ALA A 289 18.16 2.04 -10.16
CA ALA A 289 16.81 1.78 -9.66
C ALA A 289 16.04 0.79 -10.57
N ILE A 290 16.19 0.94 -11.89
CA ILE A 290 15.65 -0.01 -12.88
C ILE A 290 16.34 -1.37 -12.73
N GLN A 291 17.66 -1.40 -12.53
CA GLN A 291 18.45 -2.62 -12.38
C GLN A 291 18.16 -3.35 -11.06
N LEU A 292 17.93 -2.62 -9.97
CA LEU A 292 17.42 -3.16 -8.70
C LEU A 292 16.01 -3.72 -8.87
N THR A 293 15.14 -3.05 -9.61
CA THR A 293 13.78 -3.54 -9.90
C THR A 293 13.81 -4.81 -10.73
N ILE A 294 14.65 -4.88 -11.78
CA ILE A 294 14.86 -6.08 -12.59
C ILE A 294 15.44 -7.21 -11.73
N SER A 295 16.40 -6.91 -10.85
CA SER A 295 16.99 -7.90 -9.95
C SER A 295 15.97 -8.44 -8.94
N LEU A 296 15.06 -7.58 -8.44
CA LEU A 296 13.98 -7.99 -7.54
C LEU A 296 12.96 -8.86 -8.28
N VAL A 297 12.59 -8.49 -9.51
CA VAL A 297 11.69 -9.28 -10.37
C VAL A 297 12.30 -10.65 -10.67
N ILE A 298 13.58 -10.71 -11.03
CA ILE A 298 14.29 -11.98 -11.26
C ILE A 298 14.38 -12.81 -9.97
N ALA A 299 14.72 -12.20 -8.83
CA ALA A 299 14.76 -12.90 -7.54
C ALA A 299 13.39 -13.46 -7.15
N THR A 300 12.30 -12.74 -7.42
CA THR A 300 10.94 -13.24 -7.18
C THR A 300 10.52 -14.32 -8.17
N ALA A 301 10.92 -14.23 -9.45
CA ALA A 301 10.67 -15.29 -10.43
C ALA A 301 11.42 -16.57 -10.05
N VAL A 302 12.66 -16.45 -9.58
CA VAL A 302 13.46 -17.57 -9.05
C VAL A 302 12.85 -18.12 -7.76
N SER A 303 12.34 -17.26 -6.87
CA SER A 303 11.63 -17.69 -5.66
C SER A 303 10.33 -18.42 -6.00
N LEU A 304 9.59 -17.97 -7.03
CA LEU A 304 8.38 -18.63 -7.54
C LEU A 304 8.69 -19.99 -8.16
N ILE A 305 9.82 -20.14 -8.87
CA ILE A 305 10.30 -21.43 -9.35
C ILE A 305 10.64 -22.35 -8.17
N GLY A 306 11.23 -21.83 -7.10
CA GLY A 306 11.52 -22.58 -5.87
C GLY A 306 10.29 -22.97 -5.04
N TYR A 307 9.13 -22.34 -5.26
CA TYR A 307 7.85 -22.72 -4.66
C TYR A 307 7.04 -23.71 -5.53
N LEU A 308 7.41 -23.87 -6.80
CA LEU A 308 6.78 -24.77 -7.77
C LEU A 308 7.48 -26.13 -7.89
N VAL A 309 8.65 -26.28 -7.26
CA VAL A 309 9.43 -27.53 -7.11
C VAL A 309 9.33 -28.01 -5.69
#